data_AF-A0A2S8SRD0-F1
#
_entry.id   AF-A0A2S8SRD0-F1
#
_cell.length_a   1.000
_cell.length_b   1.000
_cell.length_c   1.000
_cell.angle_alpha   90.00
_cell.angle_beta   90.00
_cell.angle_gamma   90.00
#
_symmetry.space_group_name_H-M   'P 1'
#
loop_
_entity.id
_entity.type
_entity.pdbx_description
1 polymer ?
#
loop_
_entity_poly.entity_id
_entity_poly.type
_entity_poly.pdbx_seq_one_letter_code
_entity_poly.pdbx_strand_id
1 'polypeptide(L)'
;MISRPLLFASVAVVVGAVGYLLGPLNSKPGPSNAPPTPAPIRAPMKIDPSVTAPSELAKWPWPKAKPETTHQGITHWLATQKDGTTCDLMRFDFAANPRLQFELYSQDQDDEKPWDNVVDWWPMGVGQAIKHLNSGERGKVTAAWNGPFFGYYHEKKPGRAFHLAPVVINGEVHHNTANHRWTLGWNNTLGGPRLQTVHLAKRPQLETFDFASGTVQNLIKDGQLLQVRAFPKPGEAFAKQPVPSTPQEAGHIPYFDHAKFSRASIAWSKNGKQLWMILVREPKNDTEGQSINDLVSGAPQSGGWNVPDLQRFWQSLLRQGKIWNAINSDAGDVGQLAYELPGGNYNLIPPRNASPFERKIFSPDFKNAPQGGALMYFLVRERTK
;
A
#
# COMPACT_ATOMS: atom_id res chain seq x y z
N MET A 1 30.91 -38.28 26.58
CA MET A 1 30.55 -37.42 25.44
C MET A 1 29.28 -37.98 24.82
N ILE A 2 28.13 -37.40 25.15
CA ILE A 2 26.82 -37.85 24.67
C ILE A 2 26.17 -36.63 24.02
N SER A 3 26.01 -36.70 22.70
CA SER A 3 25.33 -35.71 21.86
C SER A 3 23.82 -35.78 22.09
N ARG A 4 23.21 -34.67 22.51
CA ARG A 4 21.75 -34.49 22.49
C ARG A 4 21.36 -33.69 21.24
N PRO A 5 20.33 -34.10 20.47
CA PRO A 5 19.81 -33.29 19.39
C PRO A 5 18.85 -32.21 19.95
N LEU A 6 19.02 -30.98 19.47
CA LEU A 6 18.10 -29.86 19.68
C LEU A 6 16.82 -30.10 18.87
N LEU A 7 15.70 -30.33 19.56
CA LEU A 7 14.36 -30.26 18.98
C LEU A 7 14.04 -28.80 18.66
N PHE A 8 13.86 -28.47 17.38
CA PHE A 8 13.21 -27.24 16.95
C PHE A 8 11.70 -27.42 17.06
N ALA A 9 11.09 -26.77 18.05
CA ALA A 9 9.65 -26.64 18.15
C ALA A 9 9.18 -25.55 17.18
N SER A 10 8.46 -25.93 16.12
CA SER A 10 7.75 -24.99 15.25
C SER A 10 6.54 -24.43 16.01
N VAL A 11 6.64 -23.19 16.47
CA VAL A 11 5.49 -22.44 17.02
C VAL A 11 4.66 -21.93 15.85
N ALA A 12 3.46 -22.50 15.69
CA ALA A 12 2.46 -21.96 14.79
C ALA A 12 1.91 -20.64 15.38
N VAL A 13 2.36 -19.51 14.83
CA VAL A 13 1.77 -18.20 15.14
C VAL A 13 0.47 -18.07 14.36
N VAL A 14 -0.66 -18.10 15.08
CA VAL A 14 -1.96 -17.75 14.52
C VAL A 14 -1.98 -16.23 14.29
N VAL A 15 -1.70 -15.80 13.07
CA VAL A 15 -1.83 -14.41 12.64
C VAL A 15 -3.31 -14.11 12.45
N GLY A 16 -3.94 -13.53 13.48
CA GLY A 16 -5.26 -12.92 13.36
C GLY A 16 -5.15 -11.60 12.59
N ALA A 17 -5.43 -11.62 11.30
CA ALA A 17 -5.54 -10.42 10.47
C ALA A 17 -6.93 -10.38 9.83
N VAL A 18 -7.95 -9.93 10.57
CA VAL A 18 -9.22 -9.37 10.08
C VAL A 18 -9.82 -8.51 11.19
N GLY A 19 -10.18 -7.25 10.91
CA GLY A 19 -10.89 -6.44 11.90
C GLY A 19 -11.15 -4.96 11.56
N TYR A 20 -11.64 -4.65 10.36
CA TYR A 20 -12.56 -3.51 10.25
C TYR A 20 -13.99 -4.08 10.41
N LEU A 21 -14.67 -3.65 11.48
CA LEU A 21 -16.11 -3.80 11.79
C LEU A 21 -16.66 -5.18 12.20
N LEU A 22 -16.70 -5.43 13.51
CA LEU A 22 -17.94 -5.76 14.23
C LEU A 22 -17.91 -5.05 15.60
N GLY A 23 -18.76 -4.05 15.79
CA GLY A 23 -18.99 -3.43 17.10
C GLY A 23 -19.67 -4.41 18.08
N PRO A 24 -19.66 -4.13 19.40
CA PRO A 24 -20.07 -5.10 20.41
C PRO A 24 -21.60 -5.28 20.43
N LEU A 25 -22.06 -6.48 20.09
CA LEU A 25 -23.39 -6.95 20.48
C LEU A 25 -23.37 -7.21 22.00
N ASN A 26 -23.75 -6.20 22.77
CA ASN A 26 -24.07 -6.34 24.18
C ASN A 26 -25.41 -7.06 24.35
N SER A 27 -25.36 -8.38 24.60
CA SER A 27 -26.36 -9.04 25.44
C SER A 27 -25.72 -10.23 26.16
N LYS A 28 -25.97 -10.32 27.47
CA LYS A 28 -25.38 -11.28 28.41
C LYS A 28 -25.58 -12.74 27.93
N PRO A 29 -24.57 -13.63 28.04
CA PRO A 29 -24.77 -15.05 27.76
C PRO A 29 -25.43 -15.74 28.95
N GLY A 30 -26.64 -16.27 28.74
CA GLY A 30 -27.16 -17.39 29.53
C GLY A 30 -26.46 -18.70 29.11
N PRO A 31 -26.38 -19.71 29.99
CA PRO A 31 -25.66 -20.94 29.69
C PRO A 31 -26.46 -21.81 28.72
N SER A 32 -26.03 -21.86 27.46
CA SER A 32 -26.53 -22.80 26.46
C SER A 32 -25.32 -23.50 25.82
N ASN A 33 -25.18 -24.80 26.11
CA ASN A 33 -24.13 -25.69 25.61
C ASN A 33 -24.44 -26.17 24.18
N ALA A 34 -24.60 -25.26 23.23
CA ALA A 34 -24.58 -25.57 21.81
C ALA A 34 -23.55 -24.68 21.11
N PRO A 35 -22.61 -25.25 20.33
CA PRO A 35 -21.74 -24.44 19.49
C PRO A 35 -22.62 -23.64 18.52
N PRO A 36 -22.48 -22.31 18.42
CA PRO A 36 -23.26 -21.54 17.46
C PRO A 36 -22.85 -22.00 16.05
N THR A 37 -23.78 -22.62 15.34
CA THR A 37 -23.65 -22.85 13.90
C THR A 37 -23.47 -21.48 13.25
N PRO A 38 -22.38 -21.19 12.52
CA PRO A 38 -22.23 -19.93 11.84
C PRO A 38 -23.38 -19.83 10.83
N ALA A 39 -24.29 -18.87 11.03
CA ALA A 39 -25.29 -18.57 10.03
C ALA A 39 -24.53 -18.17 8.74
N PRO A 40 -24.69 -18.90 7.62
CA PRO A 40 -24.16 -18.43 6.37
C PRO A 40 -24.88 -17.11 6.07
N ILE A 41 -24.13 -16.01 5.97
CA ILE A 41 -24.67 -14.75 5.43
C ILE A 41 -25.04 -15.07 3.96
N ARG A 42 -26.28 -15.50 3.75
CA ARG A 42 -26.85 -15.88 2.47
C ARG A 42 -28.11 -15.08 2.26
N ALA A 43 -27.92 -13.89 1.69
CA ALA A 43 -28.90 -13.25 0.83
C ALA A 43 -28.20 -12.97 -0.51
N PRO A 44 -28.90 -13.08 -1.66
CA PRO A 44 -28.31 -12.80 -2.96
C PRO A 44 -27.94 -11.32 -3.01
N MET A 45 -26.64 -11.04 -2.99
CA MET A 45 -26.09 -9.70 -3.17
C MET A 45 -26.54 -9.20 -4.55
N LYS A 46 -27.53 -8.30 -4.59
CA LYS A 46 -27.81 -7.55 -5.81
C LYS A 46 -26.67 -6.55 -5.94
N ILE A 47 -25.68 -6.88 -6.77
CA ILE A 47 -24.50 -6.06 -6.96
C ILE A 47 -24.95 -4.75 -7.60
N ASP A 48 -24.73 -3.63 -6.91
CA ASP A 48 -24.96 -2.32 -7.50
C ASP A 48 -24.00 -2.13 -8.71
N PRO A 49 -24.50 -1.69 -9.88
CA PRO A 49 -23.65 -1.48 -11.05
C PRO A 49 -22.43 -0.59 -10.79
N SER A 50 -22.50 0.36 -9.85
CA SER A 50 -21.38 1.25 -9.47
C SER A 50 -20.14 0.50 -8.97
N VAL A 51 -20.31 -0.70 -8.39
CA VAL A 51 -19.21 -1.54 -7.88
C VAL A 51 -18.41 -2.15 -9.03
N THR A 52 -19.06 -2.47 -10.15
CA THR A 52 -18.45 -3.17 -11.29
C THR A 52 -18.10 -2.26 -12.46
N ALA A 53 -18.79 -1.12 -12.57
CA ALA A 53 -18.54 -0.11 -13.58
C ALA A 53 -17.13 0.51 -13.41
N PRO A 54 -16.31 0.54 -14.48
CA PRO A 54 -14.99 1.16 -14.42
C PRO A 54 -15.06 2.62 -14.04
N SER A 55 -14.15 3.06 -13.18
CA SER A 55 -14.01 4.47 -12.83
C SER A 55 -13.54 5.31 -14.05
N GLU A 56 -14.09 6.52 -14.23
CA GLU A 56 -13.79 7.41 -15.37
C GLU A 56 -12.28 7.65 -15.59
N LEU A 57 -11.51 7.80 -14.50
CA LEU A 57 -10.06 8.04 -14.57
C LEU A 57 -9.21 6.77 -14.52
N ALA A 58 -9.81 5.57 -14.57
CA ALA A 58 -9.09 4.29 -14.61
C ALA A 58 -8.36 4.01 -15.94
N LYS A 59 -8.05 5.06 -16.73
CA LYS A 59 -7.32 5.00 -17.98
C LYS A 59 -6.49 6.28 -18.19
N TRP A 60 -5.24 6.10 -18.60
CA TRP A 60 -4.30 7.16 -18.98
C TRP A 60 -4.25 7.34 -20.51
N PRO A 61 -4.06 8.56 -21.04
CA PRO A 61 -3.93 9.85 -20.35
C PRO A 61 -5.26 10.45 -19.87
N TRP A 62 -5.21 11.22 -18.78
CA TRP A 62 -6.35 12.00 -18.30
C TRP A 62 -6.48 13.29 -19.11
N PRO A 63 -7.57 13.52 -19.87
CA PRO A 63 -7.64 14.59 -20.86
C PRO A 63 -7.41 16.01 -20.34
N LYS A 64 -7.71 16.27 -19.06
CA LYS A 64 -7.60 17.59 -18.43
C LYS A 64 -6.40 17.74 -17.51
N ALA A 65 -5.64 16.68 -17.26
CA ALA A 65 -4.50 16.72 -16.36
C ALA A 65 -3.31 17.38 -17.05
N LYS A 66 -2.72 18.40 -16.42
CA LYS A 66 -1.52 19.07 -16.91
C LYS A 66 -0.29 18.51 -16.21
N PRO A 67 0.83 18.30 -16.94
CA PRO A 67 2.10 17.94 -16.31
C PRO A 67 2.66 19.12 -15.52
N GLU A 68 3.06 18.86 -14.28
CA GLU A 68 3.78 19.80 -13.43
C GLU A 68 5.15 19.21 -13.10
N THR A 69 6.23 19.94 -13.41
CA THR A 69 7.58 19.51 -13.00
C THR A 69 7.81 19.98 -11.57
N THR A 70 7.86 19.05 -10.63
CA THR A 70 7.98 19.38 -9.20
C THR A 70 9.44 19.44 -8.75
N HIS A 71 10.29 18.63 -9.38
CA HIS A 71 11.72 18.52 -9.13
C HIS A 71 12.40 18.02 -10.42
N GLN A 72 13.71 18.22 -10.59
CA GLN A 72 14.43 17.63 -11.72
C GLN A 72 14.23 16.11 -11.74
N GLY A 73 13.73 15.60 -12.88
CA GLY A 73 13.39 14.19 -13.06
C GLY A 73 12.04 13.77 -12.48
N ILE A 74 11.23 14.68 -11.92
CA ILE A 74 9.93 14.35 -11.32
C ILE A 74 8.82 15.16 -12.00
N THR A 75 7.81 14.46 -12.50
CA THR A 75 6.61 15.06 -13.09
C THR A 75 5.37 14.57 -12.37
N HIS A 76 4.46 15.49 -12.04
CA HIS A 76 3.20 15.22 -11.36
C HIS A 76 2.02 15.59 -12.27
N TRP A 77 0.93 14.85 -12.12
CA TRP A 77 -0.36 15.13 -12.73
C TRP A 77 -1.46 14.94 -11.68
N LEU A 78 -2.42 15.85 -11.66
CA LEU A 78 -3.61 15.77 -10.82
C LEU A 78 -4.86 15.74 -11.70
N ALA A 79 -5.81 14.87 -11.36
CA ALA A 79 -7.14 14.88 -11.92
C ALA A 79 -8.19 14.57 -10.85
N THR A 80 -9.39 15.13 -11.03
CA THR A 80 -10.53 14.94 -10.13
C THR A 80 -11.75 14.48 -10.94
N GLN A 81 -12.39 13.42 -10.48
CA GLN A 81 -13.63 12.86 -11.05
C GLN A 81 -14.85 13.67 -10.62
N LYS A 82 -15.98 13.46 -11.31
CA LYS A 82 -17.26 14.08 -10.93
C LYS A 82 -17.75 13.65 -9.56
N ASP A 83 -17.44 12.43 -9.14
CA ASP A 83 -17.75 11.92 -7.80
C ASP A 83 -16.80 12.46 -6.72
N GLY A 84 -15.84 13.32 -7.07
CA GLY A 84 -14.85 13.92 -6.18
C GLY A 84 -13.60 13.07 -5.93
N THR A 85 -13.49 11.88 -6.52
CA THR A 85 -12.25 11.09 -6.45
C THR A 85 -11.09 11.87 -7.06
N THR A 86 -10.00 11.99 -6.33
CA THR A 86 -8.78 12.64 -6.81
C THR A 86 -7.71 11.60 -7.11
N CYS A 87 -6.93 11.82 -8.17
CA CYS A 87 -5.86 10.93 -8.60
C CYS A 87 -4.58 11.75 -8.81
N ASP A 88 -3.56 11.45 -8.01
CA ASP A 88 -2.21 11.99 -8.11
C ASP A 88 -1.32 10.97 -8.81
N LEU A 89 -0.84 11.28 -10.00
CA LEU A 89 0.14 10.47 -10.71
C LEU A 89 1.50 11.17 -10.68
N MET A 90 2.53 10.47 -10.21
CA MET A 90 3.91 10.93 -10.26
C MET A 90 4.75 10.02 -11.16
N ARG A 91 5.61 10.61 -11.97
CA ARG A 91 6.66 9.92 -12.73
C ARG A 91 8.02 10.39 -12.24
N PHE A 92 8.87 9.45 -11.91
CA PHE A 92 10.28 9.63 -11.60
C PHE A 92 11.12 9.10 -12.77
N ASP A 93 11.89 9.98 -13.40
CA ASP A 93 12.79 9.70 -14.51
C ASP A 93 14.24 9.76 -14.01
N PHE A 94 14.80 8.59 -13.73
CA PHE A 94 16.16 8.45 -13.20
C PHE A 94 17.23 8.78 -14.25
N ALA A 95 16.88 8.82 -15.54
CA ALA A 95 17.81 9.27 -16.57
C ALA A 95 17.90 10.80 -16.61
N ALA A 96 16.78 11.49 -16.38
CA ALA A 96 16.76 12.96 -16.26
C ALA A 96 17.40 13.46 -14.96
N ASN A 97 17.40 12.66 -13.90
CA ASN A 97 18.16 12.92 -12.68
C ASN A 97 18.77 11.63 -12.08
N PRO A 98 20.03 11.32 -12.42
CA PRO A 98 20.75 10.13 -11.93
C PRO A 98 21.05 10.14 -10.41
N ARG A 99 20.78 11.26 -9.72
CA ARG A 99 20.93 11.33 -8.26
C ARG A 99 19.71 10.79 -7.51
N LEU A 100 18.58 10.64 -8.19
CA LEU A 100 17.39 10.03 -7.60
C LEU A 100 17.65 8.57 -7.24
N GLN A 101 17.16 8.16 -6.08
CA GLN A 101 17.17 6.79 -5.58
C GLN A 101 15.80 6.44 -5.06
N PHE A 102 15.39 5.18 -5.26
CA PHE A 102 14.17 4.64 -4.67
C PHE A 102 14.55 3.84 -3.44
N GLU A 103 14.00 4.19 -2.28
CA GLU A 103 14.33 3.56 -0.99
C GLU A 103 13.05 3.12 -0.28
N LEU A 104 13.23 2.25 0.71
CA LEU A 104 12.22 1.88 1.67
C LEU A 104 12.65 2.41 3.04
N TYR A 105 11.70 2.92 3.80
CA TYR A 105 11.88 3.28 5.20
C TYR A 105 10.91 2.45 6.05
N SER A 106 11.40 1.84 7.12
CA SER A 106 10.57 1.24 8.17
C SER A 106 10.72 2.06 9.44
N GLN A 107 9.60 2.42 10.08
CA GLN A 107 9.64 3.05 11.39
C GLN A 107 10.24 2.15 12.48
N ASP A 108 10.14 0.82 12.33
CA ASP A 108 10.71 -0.17 13.28
C ASP A 108 12.23 -0.04 13.40
N GLN A 109 12.91 0.51 12.40
CA GLN A 109 14.38 0.66 12.46
C GLN A 109 14.84 1.75 13.44
N ASP A 110 13.96 2.69 13.77
CA ASP A 110 14.29 3.95 14.45
C ASP A 110 13.47 4.15 15.74
N ASP A 111 12.73 3.13 16.21
CA ASP A 111 12.03 3.17 17.50
C ASP A 111 12.94 2.77 18.69
N GLU A 112 12.37 2.70 19.89
CA GLU A 112 13.14 2.37 21.11
C GLU A 112 13.76 0.95 21.09
N LYS A 113 13.23 0.04 20.28
CA LYS A 113 13.65 -1.37 20.20
C LYS A 113 13.71 -1.82 18.74
N PRO A 114 14.77 -1.42 18.01
CA PRO A 114 14.81 -1.64 16.58
C PRO A 114 14.62 -3.09 16.18
N TRP A 115 13.73 -3.31 15.21
CA TRP A 115 13.44 -4.62 14.61
C TRP A 115 12.75 -5.64 15.54
N ASP A 116 12.13 -5.19 16.63
CA ASP A 116 11.34 -6.07 17.51
C ASP A 116 9.94 -6.39 16.96
N ASN A 117 9.57 -5.77 15.83
CA ASN A 117 8.29 -5.93 15.12
C ASN A 117 7.08 -5.37 15.89
N VAL A 118 7.30 -4.38 16.75
CA VAL A 118 6.27 -3.76 17.59
C VAL A 118 6.41 -2.23 17.58
N VAL A 119 5.83 -1.60 16.57
CA VAL A 119 6.00 -0.17 16.30
C VAL A 119 4.83 0.65 16.83
N ASP A 120 5.11 1.76 17.51
CA ASP A 120 4.13 2.84 17.71
C ASP A 120 4.06 3.70 16.44
N TRP A 121 3.18 3.29 15.51
CA TRP A 121 3.17 3.83 14.14
C TRP A 121 2.45 5.17 14.02
N TRP A 122 1.60 5.50 14.99
CA TRP A 122 0.71 6.67 14.89
C TRP A 122 1.47 8.00 14.97
N PRO A 123 2.45 8.21 15.87
CA PRO A 123 3.14 9.49 15.99
C PRO A 123 3.90 9.94 14.72
N MET A 124 4.26 9.00 13.85
CA MET A 124 5.12 9.25 12.70
C MET A 124 4.33 9.19 11.38
N GLY A 125 3.73 10.32 10.99
CA GLY A 125 3.16 10.49 9.65
C GLY A 125 4.22 10.70 8.57
N VAL A 126 3.82 10.72 7.29
CA VAL A 126 4.77 10.88 6.17
C VAL A 126 5.61 12.15 6.29
N GLY A 127 5.04 13.25 6.81
CA GLY A 127 5.76 14.49 7.03
C GLY A 127 6.84 14.38 8.10
N GLN A 128 6.53 13.73 9.23
CA GLN A 128 7.49 13.45 10.30
C GLN A 128 8.60 12.49 9.81
N ALA A 129 8.25 11.46 9.03
CA ALA A 129 9.20 10.55 8.43
C ALA A 129 10.17 11.30 7.49
N ILE A 130 9.67 12.17 6.61
CA ILE A 130 10.52 12.99 5.74
C ILE A 130 11.44 13.89 6.56
N LYS A 131 10.90 14.58 7.58
CA LYS A 131 11.70 15.45 8.47
C LYS A 131 12.84 14.69 9.13
N HIS A 132 12.54 13.54 9.72
CA HIS A 132 13.52 12.64 10.34
C HIS A 132 14.60 12.24 9.33
N LEU A 133 14.18 11.74 8.17
CA LEU A 133 15.07 11.24 7.12
C LEU A 133 15.90 12.32 6.41
N ASN A 134 15.47 13.59 6.45
CA ASN A 134 16.19 14.73 5.91
C ASN A 134 17.19 15.33 6.92
N SER A 135 17.14 14.93 8.19
CA SER A 135 18.09 15.41 9.19
C SER A 135 19.50 14.79 9.06
N GLY A 136 19.61 13.67 8.33
CA GLY A 136 20.88 13.00 8.05
C GLY A 136 21.56 13.44 6.74
N GLU A 137 22.75 12.90 6.49
CA GLU A 137 23.60 13.30 5.35
C GLU A 137 23.30 12.56 4.03
N ARG A 138 22.26 11.71 4.00
CA ARG A 138 21.94 10.84 2.86
C ARG A 138 21.36 11.57 1.64
N GLY A 139 21.07 12.85 1.78
CA GLY A 139 20.38 13.65 0.75
C GLY A 139 18.91 13.88 1.07
N LYS A 140 18.21 14.60 0.18
CA LYS A 140 16.87 15.11 0.44
C LYS A 140 15.81 14.16 -0.10
N VAL A 141 14.82 13.82 0.72
CA VAL A 141 13.61 13.09 0.28
C VAL A 141 12.75 14.03 -0.56
N THR A 142 12.56 13.71 -1.83
CA THR A 142 11.80 14.51 -2.80
C THR A 142 10.35 14.05 -2.90
N ALA A 143 10.05 12.79 -2.59
CA ALA A 143 8.70 12.27 -2.44
C ALA A 143 8.68 11.07 -1.49
N ALA A 144 7.59 10.91 -0.75
CA ALA A 144 7.31 9.71 0.04
C ALA A 144 5.81 9.43 0.10
N TRP A 145 5.46 8.15 0.16
CA TRP A 145 4.09 7.67 0.31
C TRP A 145 4.10 6.35 1.09
N ASN A 146 2.94 5.91 1.54
CA ASN A 146 2.85 4.69 2.31
C ASN A 146 3.36 3.47 1.52
N GLY A 147 4.01 2.56 2.24
CA GLY A 147 4.60 1.34 1.73
C GLY A 147 3.61 0.17 1.62
N PRO A 148 4.12 -1.08 1.64
CA PRO A 148 3.31 -2.29 1.67
C PRO A 148 2.49 -2.47 2.95
N PHE A 149 1.59 -3.45 2.92
CA PHE A 149 0.64 -3.71 4.00
C PHE A 149 1.32 -4.12 5.31
N PHE A 150 0.74 -3.66 6.41
CA PHE A 150 1.14 -3.99 7.79
C PHE A 150 -0.08 -4.35 8.65
N GLY A 151 0.15 -4.89 9.85
CA GLY A 151 -0.88 -5.31 10.79
C GLY A 151 -0.97 -4.39 12.02
N TYR A 152 -2.10 -4.44 12.73
CA TYR A 152 -2.36 -3.65 13.94
C TYR A 152 -2.67 -4.55 15.15
N TYR A 153 -2.27 -4.12 16.34
CA TYR A 153 -2.67 -4.76 17.60
C TYR A 153 -3.96 -4.12 18.14
N HIS A 154 -5.11 -4.77 17.93
CA HIS A 154 -6.42 -4.19 18.28
C HIS A 154 -6.77 -4.25 19.78
N GLU A 155 -6.50 -5.36 20.47
CA GLU A 155 -7.08 -5.60 21.81
C GLU A 155 -6.16 -5.30 22.97
N LYS A 156 -4.84 -5.47 22.80
CA LYS A 156 -3.88 -5.42 23.92
C LYS A 156 -3.12 -4.11 24.02
N LYS A 157 -2.93 -3.40 22.90
CA LYS A 157 -2.12 -2.17 22.78
C LYS A 157 -2.57 -1.33 21.58
N PRO A 158 -3.73 -0.63 21.64
CA PRO A 158 -4.16 0.27 20.56
C PRO A 158 -3.04 1.28 20.24
N GLY A 159 -2.82 1.55 18.96
CA GLY A 159 -1.73 2.39 18.47
C GLY A 159 -0.46 1.62 18.05
N ARG A 160 -0.38 0.31 18.30
CA ARG A 160 0.77 -0.51 17.84
C ARG A 160 0.51 -1.24 16.55
N ALA A 161 1.56 -1.41 15.76
CA ALA A 161 1.57 -2.11 14.49
C ALA A 161 2.74 -3.09 14.37
N PHE A 162 2.68 -3.96 13.35
CA PHE A 162 3.72 -4.95 13.06
C PHE A 162 3.81 -5.26 11.56
N HIS A 163 4.97 -5.69 11.11
CA HIS A 163 5.23 -6.17 9.76
C HIS A 163 4.55 -7.53 9.50
N LEU A 164 3.79 -7.62 8.41
CA LEU A 164 3.12 -8.85 7.97
C LEU A 164 4.01 -9.77 7.13
N ALA A 165 5.11 -9.27 6.60
CA ALA A 165 6.04 -10.02 5.75
C ALA A 165 7.48 -9.54 5.97
N PRO A 166 8.47 -10.27 5.43
CA PRO A 166 9.86 -9.84 5.49
C PRO A 166 10.07 -8.46 4.89
N VAL A 167 10.99 -7.73 5.50
CA VAL A 167 11.46 -6.42 5.07
C VAL A 167 12.96 -6.49 4.89
N VAL A 168 13.46 -5.95 3.80
CA VAL A 168 14.89 -5.82 3.54
C VAL A 168 15.21 -4.34 3.47
N ILE A 169 16.17 -3.90 4.28
CA ILE A 169 16.69 -2.53 4.28
C ILE A 169 18.21 -2.61 4.19
N ASN A 170 18.78 -1.92 3.20
CA ASN A 170 20.22 -1.90 2.93
C ASN A 170 20.87 -3.30 2.86
N GLY A 171 20.19 -4.29 2.27
CA GLY A 171 20.72 -5.66 2.14
C GLY A 171 20.44 -6.60 3.31
N GLU A 172 19.94 -6.07 4.44
CA GLU A 172 19.68 -6.88 5.64
C GLU A 172 18.21 -7.33 5.70
N VAL A 173 17.99 -8.62 5.91
CA VAL A 173 16.64 -9.20 6.02
C VAL A 173 16.14 -9.11 7.46
N HIS A 174 15.13 -8.27 7.68
CA HIS A 174 14.41 -8.09 8.93
C HIS A 174 13.03 -8.74 8.85
N HIS A 175 12.62 -9.38 9.94
CA HIS A 175 11.38 -10.16 10.06
C HIS A 175 11.31 -11.34 9.08
N ASN A 176 10.92 -12.51 9.57
CA ASN A 176 10.71 -13.69 8.72
C ASN A 176 9.30 -14.23 8.96
N THR A 177 8.31 -13.37 8.76
CA THR A 177 6.90 -13.68 8.93
C THR A 177 6.33 -14.33 7.66
N ALA A 178 5.18 -14.99 7.80
CA ALA A 178 4.56 -15.72 6.69
C ALA A 178 4.16 -14.76 5.55
N ASN A 179 4.85 -14.85 4.42
CA ASN A 179 4.45 -14.14 3.21
C ASN A 179 3.39 -14.94 2.46
N HIS A 180 2.18 -14.39 2.33
CA HIS A 180 1.07 -15.04 1.64
C HIS A 180 0.86 -14.55 0.19
N ARG A 181 1.67 -13.59 -0.28
CA ARG A 181 1.50 -12.95 -1.59
C ARG A 181 2.86 -12.69 -2.26
N TRP A 182 2.98 -11.55 -2.93
CA TRP A 182 4.17 -11.13 -3.66
C TRP A 182 5.09 -10.29 -2.79
N THR A 183 6.38 -10.39 -3.06
CA THR A 183 7.42 -9.48 -2.57
C THR A 183 7.86 -8.58 -3.70
N LEU A 184 7.93 -7.28 -3.43
CA LEU A 184 8.68 -6.33 -4.26
C LEU A 184 10.09 -6.22 -3.70
N GLY A 185 11.10 -6.41 -4.54
CA GLY A 185 12.51 -6.18 -4.18
C GLY A 185 13.24 -5.41 -5.26
N TRP A 186 14.25 -4.62 -4.89
CA TRP A 186 15.03 -3.84 -5.83
C TRP A 186 16.45 -3.55 -5.35
N ASN A 187 17.32 -3.32 -6.34
CA ASN A 187 18.67 -2.81 -6.16
C ASN A 187 18.79 -1.43 -6.81
N ASN A 188 19.39 -0.47 -6.13
CA ASN A 188 19.68 0.84 -6.69
C ASN A 188 20.92 0.75 -7.58
N THR A 189 20.82 1.21 -8.83
CA THR A 189 21.96 1.28 -9.75
C THR A 189 22.16 2.72 -10.22
N LEU A 190 23.30 3.02 -10.86
CA LEU A 190 23.54 4.35 -11.46
C LEU A 190 22.47 4.75 -12.50
N GLY A 191 21.79 3.79 -13.11
CA GLY A 191 20.73 4.03 -14.11
C GLY A 191 19.31 4.06 -13.54
N GLY A 192 19.14 4.03 -12.21
CA GLY A 192 17.86 3.89 -11.52
C GLY A 192 17.69 2.53 -10.83
N PRO A 193 16.56 2.33 -10.12
CA PRO A 193 16.27 1.09 -9.42
C PRO A 193 15.98 -0.07 -10.39
N ARG A 194 16.48 -1.26 -10.05
CA ARG A 194 16.18 -2.54 -10.71
C ARG A 194 15.15 -3.30 -9.89
N LEU A 195 13.88 -3.00 -10.12
CA LEU A 195 12.77 -3.61 -9.38
C LEU A 195 12.36 -4.95 -10.00
N GLN A 196 12.06 -5.92 -9.14
CA GLN A 196 11.47 -7.20 -9.48
C GLN A 196 10.44 -7.64 -8.44
N THR A 197 9.51 -8.49 -8.89
CA THR A 197 8.53 -9.14 -8.03
C THR A 197 8.82 -10.62 -7.92
N VAL A 198 8.82 -11.14 -6.70
CA VAL A 198 9.07 -12.55 -6.39
C VAL A 198 7.86 -13.09 -5.64
N HIS A 199 7.32 -14.20 -6.12
CA HIS A 199 6.23 -14.90 -5.44
C HIS A 199 6.82 -15.79 -4.34
N LEU A 200 6.30 -15.66 -3.10
CA LEU A 200 6.75 -16.44 -1.94
C LEU A 200 8.29 -16.44 -1.77
N ALA A 201 8.88 -15.24 -1.77
CA ALA A 201 10.32 -15.05 -1.67
C ALA A 201 10.93 -15.75 -0.45
N LYS A 202 12.01 -16.51 -0.67
CA LYS A 202 12.80 -17.13 0.40
C LYS A 202 13.93 -16.21 0.83
N ARG A 203 14.43 -16.40 2.05
CA ARG A 203 15.54 -15.60 2.61
C ARG A 203 16.76 -15.44 1.67
N PRO A 204 17.31 -16.48 1.03
CA PRO A 204 18.43 -16.30 0.11
C PRO A 204 18.12 -15.40 -1.11
N GLN A 205 16.85 -15.34 -1.53
CA GLN A 205 16.43 -14.40 -2.59
C GLN A 205 16.31 -12.98 -2.03
N LEU A 206 15.80 -12.84 -0.80
CA LEU A 206 15.67 -11.55 -0.13
C LEU A 206 17.02 -10.87 0.10
N GLU A 207 18.05 -11.65 0.44
CA GLU A 207 19.43 -11.18 0.65
C GLU A 207 20.10 -10.65 -0.63
N THR A 208 19.46 -10.79 -1.80
CA THR A 208 19.96 -10.21 -3.07
C THR A 208 19.50 -8.78 -3.34
N PHE A 209 18.66 -8.23 -2.45
CA PHE A 209 18.06 -6.91 -2.59
C PHE A 209 18.68 -5.89 -1.64
N ASP A 210 18.93 -4.68 -2.12
CA ASP A 210 19.16 -3.52 -1.25
C ASP A 210 17.90 -3.25 -0.42
N PHE A 211 16.74 -3.34 -1.05
CA PHE A 211 15.45 -3.13 -0.39
C PHE A 211 14.40 -4.12 -0.89
N ALA A 212 13.56 -4.60 0.02
CA ALA A 212 12.42 -5.42 -0.34
C ALA A 212 11.34 -5.36 0.74
N SER A 213 10.10 -5.61 0.35
CA SER A 213 9.03 -5.85 1.32
C SER A 213 7.91 -6.69 0.69
N GLY A 214 7.34 -7.57 1.50
CA GLY A 214 6.28 -8.49 1.10
C GLY A 214 4.89 -7.87 1.02
N THR A 215 3.87 -8.74 1.06
CA THR A 215 2.43 -8.43 1.14
C THR A 215 1.80 -7.60 0.02
N VAL A 216 2.53 -7.22 -1.03
CA VAL A 216 1.98 -6.47 -2.17
C VAL A 216 1.11 -7.36 -3.08
N GLN A 217 0.24 -6.73 -3.87
CA GLN A 217 -0.49 -7.40 -4.96
C GLN A 217 0.18 -7.05 -6.29
N ASN A 218 0.60 -8.05 -7.07
CA ASN A 218 1.30 -7.84 -8.34
C ASN A 218 0.32 -7.76 -9.51
N LEU A 219 0.02 -6.56 -10.01
CA LEU A 219 -1.02 -6.35 -11.02
C LEU A 219 -0.56 -6.69 -12.43
N ILE A 220 0.72 -6.40 -12.73
CA ILE A 220 1.36 -6.67 -14.01
C ILE A 220 2.73 -7.25 -13.72
N LYS A 221 3.02 -8.43 -14.27
CA LYS A 221 4.32 -9.06 -14.23
C LYS A 221 4.86 -9.27 -15.63
N ASP A 222 6.05 -8.73 -15.88
CA ASP A 222 6.78 -8.94 -17.13
C ASP A 222 5.94 -8.68 -18.40
N GLY A 223 5.23 -7.56 -18.40
CA GLY A 223 4.35 -7.14 -19.49
C GLY A 223 3.02 -7.92 -19.57
N GLN A 224 2.75 -8.84 -18.64
CA GLN A 224 1.55 -9.63 -18.58
C GLN A 224 0.67 -9.21 -17.40
N LEU A 225 -0.63 -9.11 -17.63
CA LEU A 225 -1.60 -8.87 -16.56
C LEU A 225 -1.73 -10.14 -15.73
N LEU A 226 -1.61 -10.02 -14.41
CA LEU A 226 -1.95 -11.13 -13.52
C LEU A 226 -3.45 -11.14 -13.24
N GLN A 227 -3.98 -12.32 -12.94
CA GLN A 227 -5.41 -12.50 -12.68
C GLN A 227 -5.81 -11.78 -11.39
N VAL A 228 -6.70 -10.79 -11.51
CA VAL A 228 -7.45 -10.23 -10.39
C VAL A 228 -8.70 -11.09 -10.20
N ARG A 229 -9.00 -11.48 -8.96
CA ARG A 229 -10.17 -12.29 -8.67
C ARG A 229 -11.44 -11.52 -9.04
N ALA A 230 -12.39 -12.18 -9.70
CA ALA A 230 -13.68 -11.59 -9.99
C ALA A 230 -14.50 -11.41 -8.70
N PHE A 231 -15.45 -10.47 -8.73
CA PHE A 231 -16.44 -10.32 -7.67
C PHE A 231 -17.23 -11.64 -7.51
N PRO A 232 -17.51 -12.12 -6.27
CA PRO A 232 -18.29 -13.34 -6.06
C PRO A 232 -19.64 -13.30 -6.78
N LYS A 233 -20.06 -14.41 -7.40
CA LYS A 233 -21.38 -14.47 -8.06
C LYS A 233 -22.51 -14.43 -7.02
N PRO A 234 -23.75 -14.10 -7.41
CA PRO A 234 -24.90 -14.19 -6.51
C PRO A 234 -24.98 -15.57 -5.83
N GLY A 235 -24.98 -15.60 -4.50
CA GLY A 235 -25.00 -16.82 -3.69
C GLY A 235 -23.62 -17.37 -3.30
N GLU A 236 -22.53 -16.87 -3.87
CA GLU A 236 -21.16 -17.17 -3.45
C GLU A 236 -20.72 -16.24 -2.31
N ALA A 237 -19.99 -16.79 -1.33
CA ALA A 237 -19.37 -16.01 -0.27
C ALA A 237 -17.97 -15.55 -0.68
N PHE A 238 -17.50 -14.45 -0.11
CA PHE A 238 -16.09 -14.07 -0.19
C PHE A 238 -15.21 -15.16 0.44
N ALA A 239 -14.00 -15.34 -0.11
CA ALA A 239 -13.02 -16.24 0.46
C ALA A 239 -12.58 -15.78 1.85
N LYS A 240 -12.29 -16.73 2.75
CA LYS A 240 -11.74 -16.42 4.09
C LYS A 240 -10.26 -16.02 3.97
N GLN A 241 -9.85 -15.01 4.73
CA GLN A 241 -8.45 -14.58 4.79
C GLN A 241 -7.63 -15.44 5.78
N PRO A 242 -6.30 -15.58 5.57
CA PRO A 242 -5.54 -15.11 4.41
C PRO A 242 -5.83 -15.98 3.17
N VAL A 243 -5.77 -15.37 1.98
CA VAL A 243 -5.88 -16.09 0.70
C VAL A 243 -4.50 -16.13 0.05
N PRO A 244 -3.80 -17.28 0.07
CA PRO A 244 -2.55 -17.45 -0.65
C PRO A 244 -2.74 -17.17 -2.14
N SER A 245 -1.79 -16.46 -2.75
CA SER A 245 -1.79 -16.27 -4.20
C SER A 245 -1.01 -17.36 -4.92
N THR A 246 -1.31 -17.57 -6.19
CA THR A 246 -0.45 -18.30 -7.14
C THR A 246 0.40 -17.30 -7.97
N PRO A 247 1.43 -17.77 -8.71
CA PRO A 247 2.20 -16.92 -9.61
C PRO A 247 1.41 -16.28 -10.76
N GLN A 248 0.22 -16.80 -11.08
CA GLN A 248 -0.66 -16.29 -12.12
C GLN A 248 -1.64 -15.23 -11.59
N GLU A 249 -1.80 -15.13 -10.27
CA GLU A 249 -2.74 -14.24 -9.62
C GLU A 249 -2.04 -13.00 -9.08
N ALA A 250 -2.75 -11.87 -9.12
CA ALA A 250 -2.25 -10.63 -8.53
C ALA A 250 -2.08 -10.73 -7.01
N GLY A 251 -2.75 -11.69 -6.38
CA GLY A 251 -2.89 -11.80 -4.93
C GLY A 251 -4.18 -11.16 -4.48
N HIS A 252 -4.98 -11.93 -3.74
CA HIS A 252 -6.35 -11.56 -3.42
C HIS A 252 -6.49 -11.06 -1.98
N ILE A 253 -7.20 -9.95 -1.81
CA ILE A 253 -7.66 -9.47 -0.51
C ILE A 253 -9.19 -9.39 -0.54
N PRO A 254 -9.89 -10.40 0.02
CA PRO A 254 -11.35 -10.43 0.10
C PRO A 254 -11.93 -9.11 0.59
N TYR A 255 -13.07 -8.70 0.02
CA TYR A 255 -13.73 -7.38 0.17
C TYR A 255 -12.91 -6.21 -0.37
N PHE A 256 -11.68 -6.06 0.09
CA PHE A 256 -10.80 -4.93 -0.26
C PHE A 256 -10.49 -4.87 -1.74
N ASP A 257 -10.40 -5.98 -2.47
CA ASP A 257 -10.13 -5.93 -3.92
C ASP A 257 -11.28 -5.30 -4.71
N HIS A 258 -12.48 -5.31 -4.13
CA HIS A 258 -13.73 -5.01 -4.82
C HIS A 258 -14.35 -3.69 -4.37
N ALA A 259 -14.11 -3.31 -3.12
CA ALA A 259 -14.54 -2.02 -2.62
C ALA A 259 -13.79 -0.87 -3.31
N LYS A 260 -14.49 0.24 -3.58
CA LYS A 260 -13.87 1.45 -4.07
C LYS A 260 -13.29 2.24 -2.91
N PHE A 261 -11.98 2.21 -2.80
CA PHE A 261 -11.22 2.87 -1.74
C PHE A 261 -10.11 3.74 -2.32
N SER A 262 -9.46 4.50 -1.45
CA SER A 262 -8.17 5.11 -1.71
C SER A 262 -7.13 4.02 -1.98
N ARG A 263 -6.30 4.21 -3.01
CA ARG A 263 -5.29 3.23 -3.47
C ARG A 263 -3.95 3.89 -3.64
N ALA A 264 -2.89 3.18 -3.29
CA ALA A 264 -1.53 3.56 -3.65
C ALA A 264 -0.89 2.41 -4.43
N SER A 265 -0.17 2.76 -5.49
CA SER A 265 0.36 1.77 -6.41
C SER A 265 1.54 2.34 -7.16
N ILE A 266 2.48 1.46 -7.52
CA ILE A 266 3.64 1.83 -8.31
C ILE A 266 3.77 0.93 -9.54
N ALA A 267 4.39 1.47 -10.59
CA ALA A 267 4.72 0.75 -11.81
C ALA A 267 6.10 1.20 -12.32
N TRP A 268 6.80 0.34 -13.05
CA TRP A 268 8.13 0.68 -13.56
C TRP A 268 8.35 0.20 -14.98
N SER A 269 9.21 0.91 -15.71
CA SER A 269 9.61 0.56 -17.06
C SER A 269 10.53 -0.67 -17.09
N LYS A 270 10.55 -1.40 -18.21
CA LYS A 270 11.39 -2.59 -18.40
C LYS A 270 12.88 -2.33 -18.15
N ASN A 271 13.34 -1.12 -18.50
CA ASN A 271 14.73 -0.73 -18.37
C ASN A 271 15.08 -0.11 -16.99
N GLY A 272 14.14 -0.01 -16.06
CA GLY A 272 14.34 0.58 -14.72
C GLY A 272 14.58 2.10 -14.70
N LYS A 273 14.49 2.78 -15.85
CA LYS A 273 14.75 4.22 -15.95
C LYS A 273 13.58 5.09 -15.49
N GLN A 274 12.37 4.51 -15.42
CA GLN A 274 11.17 5.23 -15.01
C GLN A 274 10.41 4.43 -13.96
N LEU A 275 10.09 5.11 -12.86
CA LEU A 275 9.14 4.67 -11.85
C LEU A 275 7.92 5.59 -11.92
N TRP A 276 6.74 5.02 -11.74
CA TRP A 276 5.48 5.71 -11.65
C TRP A 276 4.84 5.37 -10.33
N MET A 277 4.21 6.35 -9.70
CA MET A 277 3.39 6.15 -8.51
C MET A 277 2.04 6.81 -8.74
N ILE A 278 0.96 6.14 -8.38
CA ILE A 278 -0.37 6.74 -8.30
C ILE A 278 -0.90 6.65 -6.87
N LEU A 279 -1.44 7.76 -6.38
CA LEU A 279 -2.32 7.80 -5.22
C LEU A 279 -3.72 8.18 -5.71
N VAL A 280 -4.69 7.30 -5.49
CA VAL A 280 -6.11 7.55 -5.68
C VAL A 280 -6.71 7.82 -4.32
N ARG A 281 -7.52 8.87 -4.22
CA ARG A 281 -8.17 9.29 -2.99
C ARG A 281 -9.66 9.40 -3.22
N GLU A 282 -10.42 8.73 -2.36
CA GLU A 282 -11.88 8.89 -2.30
C GLU A 282 -12.27 10.36 -2.04
N PRO A 283 -13.47 10.77 -2.49
CA PRO A 283 -14.01 12.07 -2.14
C PRO A 283 -14.15 12.23 -0.62
N LYS A 284 -14.03 13.47 -0.17
CA LYS A 284 -14.36 13.84 1.20
C LYS A 284 -15.88 13.97 1.33
N ASN A 285 -16.51 12.99 1.96
CA ASN A 285 -17.91 13.07 2.35
C ASN A 285 -17.93 13.21 3.88
N ASP A 286 -18.83 14.02 4.43
CA ASP A 286 -18.99 14.19 5.89
C ASP A 286 -19.61 12.95 6.58
N THR A 287 -20.02 11.95 5.79
CA THR A 287 -20.35 10.61 6.24
C THR A 287 -19.09 9.76 6.22
N GLU A 288 -18.92 8.91 7.24
CA GLU A 288 -17.90 7.86 7.33
C GLU A 288 -17.61 7.26 5.95
N GLY A 289 -16.33 7.00 5.65
CA GLY A 289 -15.92 6.48 4.35
C GLY A 289 -16.74 5.28 3.92
N GLN A 290 -16.74 5.01 2.61
CA GLN A 290 -17.32 3.77 2.14
C GLN A 290 -16.79 2.63 3.00
N SER A 291 -17.69 1.79 3.46
CA SER A 291 -17.36 0.70 4.34
C SER A 291 -17.40 -0.62 3.59
N ILE A 292 -16.70 -1.61 4.11
CA ILE A 292 -16.90 -3.00 3.68
C ILE A 292 -18.37 -3.40 3.90
N ASN A 293 -19.05 -2.82 4.89
CA ASN A 293 -20.46 -3.08 5.13
C ASN A 293 -21.34 -2.58 3.98
N ASP A 294 -21.00 -1.45 3.35
CA ASP A 294 -21.71 -0.95 2.16
C ASP A 294 -21.58 -1.95 1.01
N LEU A 295 -20.37 -2.47 0.78
CA LEU A 295 -20.13 -3.51 -0.21
C LEU A 295 -20.96 -4.77 0.08
N VAL A 296 -20.95 -5.24 1.34
CA VAL A 296 -21.62 -6.48 1.76
C VAL A 296 -23.14 -6.33 1.74
N SER A 297 -23.66 -5.16 2.08
CA SER A 297 -25.11 -4.85 2.03
C SER A 297 -25.61 -4.57 0.61
N GLY A 298 -24.71 -4.39 -0.36
CA GLY A 298 -25.05 -4.01 -1.74
C GLY A 298 -25.44 -2.54 -1.89
N ALA A 299 -25.03 -1.68 -0.94
CA ALA A 299 -25.23 -0.25 -1.04
C ALA A 299 -24.36 0.35 -2.18
N PRO A 300 -24.80 1.45 -2.81
CA PRO A 300 -24.01 2.14 -3.82
C PRO A 300 -22.64 2.57 -3.29
N GLN A 301 -21.61 2.43 -4.12
CA GLN A 301 -20.25 2.88 -3.83
C GLN A 301 -19.91 4.12 -4.70
N SER A 302 -19.48 5.22 -4.07
CA SER A 302 -19.19 6.50 -4.74
C SER A 302 -17.75 7.00 -4.50
N GLY A 303 -16.98 7.03 -5.58
CA GLY A 303 -15.59 7.47 -5.57
C GLY A 303 -14.59 6.46 -5.00
N GLY A 304 -13.30 6.74 -5.19
CA GLY A 304 -12.22 5.78 -5.00
C GLY A 304 -12.17 4.72 -6.10
N TRP A 305 -11.14 3.87 -6.07
CA TRP A 305 -10.94 2.79 -7.05
C TRP A 305 -10.90 1.42 -6.36
N ASN A 306 -11.40 0.41 -7.07
CA ASN A 306 -11.15 -0.99 -6.73
C ASN A 306 -9.87 -1.50 -7.43
N VAL A 307 -9.43 -2.71 -7.12
CA VAL A 307 -8.21 -3.28 -7.72
C VAL A 307 -8.34 -3.47 -9.24
N PRO A 308 -9.49 -3.91 -9.79
CA PRO A 308 -9.70 -3.90 -11.24
C PRO A 308 -9.52 -2.53 -11.92
N ASP A 309 -10.01 -1.44 -11.33
CA ASP A 309 -9.80 -0.09 -11.85
C ASP A 309 -8.33 0.29 -11.87
N LEU A 310 -7.61 0.01 -10.78
CA LEU A 310 -6.18 0.25 -10.71
C LEU A 310 -5.38 -0.57 -11.75
N GLN A 311 -5.77 -1.84 -11.98
CA GLN A 311 -5.15 -2.66 -13.03
C GLN A 311 -5.46 -2.12 -14.43
N ARG A 312 -6.69 -1.66 -14.71
CA ARG A 312 -7.05 -1.01 -15.99
C ARG A 312 -6.23 0.24 -16.24
N PHE A 313 -6.00 1.04 -15.20
CA PHE A 313 -5.16 2.22 -15.29
C PHE A 313 -3.74 1.85 -15.72
N TRP A 314 -3.08 0.91 -15.03
CA TRP A 314 -1.74 0.49 -15.42
C TRP A 314 -1.70 -0.21 -16.78
N GLN A 315 -2.71 -1.01 -17.12
CA GLN A 315 -2.85 -1.61 -18.45
C GLN A 315 -2.81 -0.54 -19.55
N SER A 316 -3.37 0.64 -19.31
CA SER A 316 -3.34 1.72 -20.30
C SER A 316 -1.94 2.30 -20.53
N LEU A 317 -1.08 2.38 -19.51
CA LEU A 317 0.33 2.75 -19.64
C LEU A 317 1.17 1.61 -20.26
N LEU A 318 0.85 0.35 -19.93
CA LEU A 318 1.50 -0.83 -20.51
C LEU A 318 1.30 -0.86 -22.03
N ARG A 319 0.07 -0.64 -22.51
CA ARG A 319 -0.25 -0.56 -23.95
C ARG A 319 0.50 0.56 -24.68
N GLN A 320 0.94 1.59 -23.97
CA GLN A 320 1.76 2.68 -24.50
C GLN A 320 3.27 2.40 -24.38
N GLY A 321 3.67 1.22 -23.90
CA GLY A 321 5.07 0.84 -23.69
C GLY A 321 5.76 1.64 -22.58
N LYS A 322 5.01 2.29 -21.68
CA LYS A 322 5.57 3.13 -20.61
C LYS A 322 5.99 2.34 -19.37
N ILE A 323 5.34 1.22 -19.11
CA ILE A 323 5.59 0.36 -17.96
C ILE A 323 5.73 -1.11 -18.39
N TRP A 324 6.29 -1.93 -17.51
CA TRP A 324 6.51 -3.36 -17.69
C TRP A 324 5.97 -4.19 -16.51
N ASN A 325 5.96 -3.62 -15.31
CA ASN A 325 5.38 -4.23 -14.11
C ASN A 325 4.61 -3.18 -13.30
N ALA A 326 3.69 -3.63 -12.45
CA ALA A 326 2.94 -2.79 -11.53
C ALA A 326 2.49 -3.56 -10.29
N ILE A 327 2.47 -2.92 -9.12
CA ILE A 327 1.99 -3.48 -7.86
C ILE A 327 0.98 -2.56 -7.17
N ASN A 328 -0.01 -3.11 -6.48
CA ASN A 328 -0.82 -2.39 -5.48
C ASN A 328 -0.19 -2.58 -4.09
N SER A 329 -0.10 -1.50 -3.33
CA SER A 329 0.38 -1.48 -1.94
C SER A 329 -0.75 -1.10 -0.98
N ASP A 330 -0.41 -0.88 0.29
CA ASP A 330 -1.39 -0.42 1.27
C ASP A 330 -1.97 0.95 0.85
N ALA A 331 -3.12 1.34 1.38
CA ALA A 331 -3.67 2.70 1.27
C ALA A 331 -4.94 2.79 2.13
N GLY A 332 -6.14 2.86 1.53
CA GLY A 332 -7.38 3.12 2.26
C GLY A 332 -7.24 4.35 3.16
N ASP A 333 -7.62 4.20 4.42
CA ASP A 333 -7.57 5.28 5.41
C ASP A 333 -6.15 5.79 5.71
N VAL A 334 -5.12 4.96 5.53
CA VAL A 334 -3.72 5.33 5.76
C VAL A 334 -3.01 5.86 4.51
N GLY A 335 -3.73 5.93 3.38
CA GLY A 335 -3.20 6.42 2.11
C GLY A 335 -2.73 7.87 2.21
N GLN A 336 -1.45 8.12 1.96
CA GLN A 336 -0.83 9.43 2.13
C GLN A 336 0.31 9.64 1.13
N LEU A 337 0.58 10.91 0.83
CA LEU A 337 1.64 11.31 -0.10
C LEU A 337 2.20 12.65 0.36
N ALA A 338 3.52 12.76 0.40
CA ALA A 338 4.20 14.04 0.44
C ALA A 338 5.24 14.14 -0.68
N TYR A 339 5.32 15.28 -1.35
CA TYR A 339 6.33 15.53 -2.38
C TYR A 339 6.76 16.99 -2.40
N GLU A 340 8.02 17.20 -2.74
CA GLU A 340 8.64 18.51 -2.84
C GLU A 340 8.05 19.30 -4.02
N LEU A 341 7.78 20.58 -3.79
CA LEU A 341 7.36 21.58 -4.76
C LEU A 341 8.57 22.43 -5.21
N PRO A 342 8.46 23.11 -6.36
CA PRO A 342 9.42 24.15 -6.73
C PRO A 342 9.56 25.18 -5.58
N GLY A 343 10.79 25.43 -5.14
CA GLY A 343 11.08 26.30 -3.99
C GLY A 343 11.27 25.56 -2.66
N GLY A 344 11.15 24.23 -2.65
CA GLY A 344 11.60 23.38 -1.54
C GLY A 344 10.56 23.08 -0.46
N ASN A 345 9.40 23.73 -0.50
CA ASN A 345 8.24 23.35 0.31
C ASN A 345 7.68 21.99 -0.13
N TYR A 346 6.82 21.39 0.68
CA TYR A 346 6.21 20.09 0.40
C TYR A 346 4.70 20.21 0.26
N ASN A 347 4.17 19.56 -0.75
CA ASN A 347 2.76 19.24 -0.80
C ASN A 347 2.51 17.96 -0.01
N LEU A 348 1.56 17.96 0.93
CA LEU A 348 1.22 16.81 1.77
C LEU A 348 -0.28 16.52 1.70
N ILE A 349 -0.59 15.28 1.34
CA ILE A 349 -1.90 14.65 1.40
C ILE A 349 -1.86 13.72 2.61
N PRO A 350 -2.52 14.08 3.73
CA PRO A 350 -2.45 13.31 4.95
C PRO A 350 -3.34 12.05 4.87
N PRO A 351 -3.09 11.04 5.73
CA PRO A 351 -4.00 9.93 5.85
C PRO A 351 -5.37 10.42 6.33
N ARG A 352 -6.43 9.77 5.84
CA ARG A 352 -7.82 10.18 6.09
C ARG A 352 -8.18 10.08 7.56
N ASN A 353 -7.70 9.03 8.23
CA ASN A 353 -7.99 8.78 9.64
C ASN A 353 -7.35 9.80 10.60
N ALA A 354 -6.38 10.59 10.16
CA ALA A 354 -5.69 11.55 11.01
C ALA A 354 -6.07 13.00 10.73
N SER A 355 -6.65 13.30 9.58
CA SER A 355 -6.89 14.68 9.17
C SER A 355 -8.06 14.81 8.21
N PRO A 356 -8.96 15.79 8.44
CA PRO A 356 -10.01 16.14 7.50
C PRO A 356 -9.50 17.00 6.32
N PHE A 357 -8.21 17.39 6.33
CA PHE A 357 -7.59 18.18 5.26
C PHE A 357 -7.27 17.29 4.04
N GLU A 358 -7.63 17.75 2.85
CA GLU A 358 -7.36 17.00 1.61
C GLU A 358 -5.91 17.12 1.17
N ARG A 359 -5.34 18.32 1.26
CA ARG A 359 -3.98 18.65 0.82
C ARG A 359 -3.51 19.93 1.48
N LYS A 360 -2.26 19.98 1.92
CA LYS A 360 -1.64 21.18 2.53
C LYS A 360 -0.20 21.34 2.10
N ILE A 361 0.24 22.59 2.03
CA ILE A 361 1.64 22.92 1.79
C ILE A 361 2.34 23.10 3.14
N PHE A 362 3.50 22.47 3.30
CA PHE A 362 4.35 22.54 4.49
C PHE A 362 5.75 23.03 4.13
N SER A 363 6.37 23.74 5.07
CA SER A 363 7.82 23.97 5.06
C SER A 363 8.59 22.67 5.30
N PRO A 364 9.88 22.60 4.94
CA PRO A 364 10.73 21.41 5.14
C PRO A 364 10.83 20.90 6.59
N ASP A 365 10.52 21.73 7.58
CA ASP A 365 10.53 21.36 9.00
C ASP A 365 9.27 20.59 9.46
N PHE A 366 8.27 20.48 8.57
CA PHE A 366 6.96 19.83 8.79
C PHE A 366 6.32 20.20 10.13
N LYS A 367 6.45 21.47 10.54
CA LYS A 367 5.84 21.93 11.79
C LYS A 367 4.32 21.72 11.74
N ASN A 368 3.78 21.05 12.76
CA ASN A 368 2.35 20.71 12.88
C ASN A 368 1.79 19.86 11.73
N ALA A 369 2.63 19.11 11.01
CA ALA A 369 2.13 18.11 10.07
C ALA A 369 1.25 17.08 10.81
N PRO A 370 0.15 16.60 10.21
CA PRO A 370 -0.68 15.58 10.83
C PRO A 370 0.13 14.33 11.19
N GLN A 371 -0.16 13.77 12.35
CA GLN A 371 0.25 12.41 12.73
C GLN A 371 -0.57 11.39 11.95
N GLY A 372 -0.46 10.12 12.35
CA GLY A 372 -1.08 8.98 11.69
C GLY A 372 -0.31 8.62 10.43
N GLY A 373 -0.27 7.34 10.10
CA GLY A 373 0.39 6.95 8.87
C GLY A 373 0.49 5.48 8.55
N ALA A 374 1.67 5.08 8.10
CA ALA A 374 1.96 3.73 7.69
C ALA A 374 3.25 3.29 8.37
N LEU A 375 3.35 2.01 8.72
CA LEU A 375 4.56 1.49 9.36
C LEU A 375 5.79 1.62 8.42
N MET A 376 5.55 1.47 7.11
CA MET A 376 6.59 1.59 6.09
C MET A 376 6.26 2.71 5.09
N TYR A 377 7.30 3.29 4.51
CA TYR A 377 7.21 4.30 3.46
C TYR A 377 8.09 3.95 2.27
N PHE A 378 7.49 3.98 1.09
CA PHE A 378 8.27 4.12 -0.13
C PHE A 378 8.70 5.58 -0.26
N LEU A 379 9.94 5.80 -0.67
CA LEU A 379 10.42 7.16 -0.88
C LEU A 379 11.37 7.27 -2.06
N VAL A 380 11.39 8.46 -2.65
CA VAL A 380 12.39 8.86 -3.62
C VAL A 380 13.25 9.94 -2.96
N ARG A 381 14.56 9.70 -2.95
CA ARG A 381 15.56 10.61 -2.40
C ARG A 381 16.48 11.09 -3.49
N GLU A 382 16.91 12.35 -3.41
CA GLU A 382 18.02 12.85 -4.19
C GLU A 382 19.30 12.87 -3.34
N ARG A 383 20.32 12.13 -3.76
CA ARG A 383 21.60 12.03 -3.05
C ARG A 383 22.37 13.35 -3.02
N THR A 384 23.09 13.55 -1.91
CA THR A 384 24.22 14.49 -1.83
C THR A 384 25.29 14.09 -2.86
N LYS A 385 26.04 15.08 -3.37
CA LYS A 385 27.05 14.87 -4.42
C LYS A 385 28.19 13.98 -3.96
#